data_AF-A0A7S2W6M4-F1
#
_entry.id   AF-A0A7S2W6M4-F1
#
_cell.length_a   1.000
_cell.length_b   1.000
_cell.length_c   1.000
_cell.angle_alpha   90.00
_cell.angle_beta   90.00
_cell.angle_gamma   90.00
#
_symmetry.space_group_name_H-M   'P 1'
#
loop_
_entity.id
_entity.type
_entity.pdbx_description
1 polymer ?
#
loop_
_entity_poly.entity_id
_entity_poly.type
_entity_poly.pdbx_seq_one_letter_code
_entity_poly.pdbx_strand_id
1 'polypeptide(L)'
;VVPIEALMSPETAVDPARAMPLPGIIAQHRDSASNTSILALHLACEFSKGNTSYWHPYLRTLPLADVADHTALGWSDELLQVAPSLAGHVHFLRRLRKEAVDWAERVLPA
;
A
#
# COMPACT_ATOMS: atom_id res chain seq x y z
N VAL A 1 -1.73 24.32 -9.79
CA VAL A 1 -2.15 23.14 -10.59
C VAL A 1 -1.15 22.02 -10.28
N VAL A 2 -1.62 20.83 -9.94
CA VAL A 2 -0.75 19.67 -9.69
C VAL A 2 -0.53 18.93 -11.02
N PRO A 3 0.73 18.70 -11.47
CA PRO A 3 1.01 17.94 -12.68
C PRO A 3 0.52 16.49 -12.56
N ILE A 4 0.04 15.90 -13.66
CA ILE A 4 -0.46 14.51 -13.65
C ILE A 4 0.65 13.52 -13.28
N GLU A 5 1.90 13.85 -13.60
CA GLU A 5 3.09 13.08 -13.30
C GLU A 5 3.42 13.03 -11.81
N ALA A 6 2.90 13.98 -11.03
CA ALA A 6 3.05 14.01 -9.57
C ALA A 6 1.98 13.21 -8.84
N LEU A 7 0.93 12.75 -9.54
CA LEU A 7 -0.12 11.93 -8.94
C LEU A 7 0.38 10.49 -8.72
N MET A 8 -0.03 9.93 -7.60
CA MET A 8 0.05 8.48 -7.36
C MET A 8 -1.27 7.86 -7.80
N SER A 9 -1.22 6.94 -8.75
CA SER A 9 -2.39 6.30 -9.35
C SER A 9 -2.16 4.81 -9.64
N PRO A 10 -3.22 4.02 -9.89
CA PRO A 10 -3.07 2.64 -10.35
C PRO A 10 -2.26 2.50 -11.64
N GLU A 11 -2.33 3.48 -12.55
CA GLU A 11 -1.59 3.49 -13.80
C GLU A 11 -0.08 3.65 -13.55
N THR A 12 0.29 4.55 -12.64
CA THR A 12 1.70 4.72 -12.23
C THR A 12 2.24 3.52 -11.45
N ALA A 13 1.38 2.68 -10.86
CA ALA A 13 1.77 1.49 -10.10
C ALA A 13 2.32 0.35 -10.96
N VAL A 14 1.99 0.37 -12.26
CA VAL A 14 2.40 -0.65 -13.24
C VAL A 14 3.35 -0.10 -14.30
N ASP A 15 3.68 1.20 -14.23
CA ASP A 15 4.65 1.82 -15.12
C ASP A 15 6.07 1.32 -14.79
N PRO A 16 6.73 0.54 -15.67
CA PRO A 16 8.05 -0.01 -15.39
C PRO A 16 9.14 1.05 -15.21
N ALA A 17 8.92 2.27 -15.73
CA ALA A 17 9.87 3.38 -15.59
C ALA A 17 9.79 4.07 -14.23
N ARG A 18 8.71 3.84 -13.46
CA ARG A 18 8.44 4.49 -12.17
C ARG A 18 8.27 3.49 -11.03
N ALA A 19 7.66 2.34 -11.32
CA ALA A 19 7.41 1.25 -10.39
C ALA A 19 8.48 0.15 -10.53
N MET A 20 9.31 0.00 -9.50
CA MET A 20 10.22 -1.14 -9.29
C MET A 20 9.62 -2.11 -8.25
N PRO A 21 10.08 -3.35 -8.14
CA PRO A 21 9.55 -4.63 -8.67
C PRO A 21 8.05 -4.98 -8.42
N LEU A 22 7.23 -3.98 -8.05
CA LEU A 22 5.76 -4.00 -8.09
C LEU A 22 5.13 -4.69 -9.31
N PRO A 23 5.68 -4.63 -10.55
CA PRO A 23 5.08 -5.31 -11.69
C PRO A 23 4.82 -6.79 -11.44
N GLY A 24 5.65 -7.49 -10.66
CA GLY A 24 5.45 -8.91 -10.35
C GLY A 24 4.24 -9.18 -9.44
N ILE A 25 4.18 -8.52 -8.28
CA ILE A 25 3.12 -8.73 -7.28
C ILE A 25 1.80 -8.12 -7.78
N ILE A 26 1.84 -6.91 -8.34
CA ILE A 26 0.64 -6.28 -8.90
C ILE A 26 0.17 -7.05 -10.12
N ALA A 27 1.03 -7.48 -11.07
CA ALA A 27 0.55 -8.25 -12.21
C ALA A 27 -0.06 -9.60 -11.80
N GLN A 28 0.48 -10.28 -10.78
CA GLN A 28 -0.10 -11.52 -10.25
C GLN A 28 -1.52 -11.35 -9.70
N HIS A 29 -1.84 -10.15 -9.19
CA HIS A 29 -3.13 -9.87 -8.59
C HIS A 29 -4.01 -8.90 -9.39
N ARG A 30 -3.51 -8.30 -10.48
CA ARG A 30 -4.13 -7.18 -11.21
C ARG A 30 -5.56 -7.46 -11.64
N ASP A 31 -5.81 -8.64 -12.20
CA ASP A 31 -7.12 -9.00 -12.74
C ASP A 31 -8.15 -9.28 -11.63
N SER A 32 -7.68 -9.43 -10.39
CA SER A 32 -8.50 -9.70 -9.20
C SER A 32 -8.50 -8.56 -8.17
N ALA A 33 -7.59 -7.59 -8.32
CA ALA A 33 -7.38 -6.51 -7.38
C ALA A 33 -8.15 -5.26 -7.81
N SER A 34 -8.89 -4.67 -6.88
CA SER A 34 -9.53 -3.37 -7.12
C SER A 34 -8.47 -2.27 -7.33
N ASN A 35 -8.82 -1.20 -8.05
CA ASN A 35 -7.96 -0.02 -8.21
C ASN A 35 -7.49 0.54 -6.85
N THR A 36 -8.35 0.47 -5.83
CA THR A 36 -8.00 0.87 -4.46
C THR A 36 -6.91 -0.01 -3.86
N SER A 37 -6.99 -1.33 -4.07
CA SER A 37 -5.98 -2.29 -3.62
C SER A 37 -4.64 -2.10 -4.33
N ILE A 38 -4.69 -1.84 -5.64
CA ILE A 38 -3.49 -1.53 -6.46
C ILE A 38 -2.82 -0.25 -5.93
N LEU A 39 -3.60 0.80 -5.68
CA LEU A 39 -3.08 2.06 -5.15
C LEU A 39 -2.51 1.90 -3.74
N ALA A 40 -3.15 1.09 -2.88
CA ALA A 40 -2.66 0.82 -1.53
C ALA A 40 -1.31 0.05 -1.55
N LEU A 41 -1.17 -0.95 -2.42
CA LEU A 41 0.11 -1.65 -2.62
C LEU A 41 1.17 -0.71 -3.16
N HIS A 42 0.82 0.12 -4.16
CA HIS A 42 1.73 1.11 -4.72
C HIS A 42 2.24 2.05 -3.62
N LEU A 43 1.34 2.56 -2.77
CA LEU A 43 1.69 3.43 -1.65
C LEU A 43 2.65 2.76 -0.66
N ALA A 44 2.37 1.51 -0.30
CA ALA A 44 3.20 0.74 0.63
C ALA A 44 4.61 0.51 0.09
N CYS A 45 4.73 0.16 -1.20
CA CYS A 45 6.02 -0.05 -1.85
C CYS A 45 6.80 1.25 -2.05
N GLU A 46 6.15 2.36 -2.39
CA GLU A 46 6.84 3.65 -2.46
C GLU A 46 7.28 4.12 -1.07
N PHE A 47 6.51 3.81 -0.03
CA PHE A 47 6.90 4.11 1.35
C PHE A 47 8.15 3.32 1.79
N SER A 48 8.25 2.04 1.43
CA SER A 48 9.41 1.20 1.80
C SER A 48 10.72 1.61 1.13
N LYS A 49 10.65 2.30 -0.02
CA LYS A 49 11.83 2.89 -0.69
C LYS A 49 12.45 4.06 0.09
N GLY A 50 11.74 4.61 1.08
CA GLY A 50 12.20 5.76 1.85
C GLY A 50 12.58 6.92 0.92
N ASN A 51 13.77 7.49 1.13
CA ASN A 51 14.25 8.68 0.44
C ASN A 51 14.52 8.46 -1.06
N THR A 52 14.53 7.21 -1.53
CA THR A 52 14.73 6.86 -2.94
C THR A 52 13.44 6.86 -3.75
N SER A 53 12.28 6.97 -3.11
CA SER A 53 10.99 7.12 -3.80
C SER A 53 10.85 8.48 -4.47
N TYR A 54 10.35 8.49 -5.70
CA TYR A 54 9.91 9.72 -6.38
C TYR A 54 8.86 10.47 -5.56
N TRP A 55 7.95 9.75 -4.89
CA TRP A 55 6.88 10.31 -4.07
C TRP A 55 7.27 10.56 -2.61
N HIS A 56 8.55 10.37 -2.24
CA HIS A 56 9.00 10.57 -0.86
C HIS A 56 8.56 11.92 -0.23
N PRO A 57 8.63 13.08 -0.93
CA PRO A 57 8.18 14.35 -0.37
C PRO A 57 6.69 14.39 -0.01
N TYR A 58 5.85 13.65 -0.74
CA TYR A 58 4.42 13.50 -0.46
C TYR A 58 4.17 12.48 0.65
N LEU A 59 4.85 11.34 0.60
CA LEU A 59 4.66 10.25 1.56
C LEU A 59 4.97 10.67 3.00
N ARG A 60 5.97 11.52 3.21
CA ARG A 60 6.32 12.04 4.55
C ARG A 60 5.28 13.01 5.13
N THR A 61 4.32 13.48 4.34
CA THR A 61 3.23 14.36 4.81
C THR A 61 1.95 13.59 5.13
N LEU A 62 1.93 12.28 4.88
CA LEU A 62 0.75 11.46 5.16
C LEU A 62 0.54 11.30 6.67
N PRO A 63 -0.69 11.40 7.17
CA PRO A 63 -1.01 11.27 8.59
C PRO A 63 -1.06 9.79 9.01
N LEU A 64 0.04 9.06 8.82
CA LEU A 64 0.07 7.60 8.96
C LEU A 64 -0.21 7.12 10.39
N ALA A 65 0.14 7.92 11.40
CA ALA A 65 -0.19 7.64 12.80
C ALA A 65 -1.71 7.72 13.01
N ASP A 66 -2.36 8.75 12.48
CA ASP A 66 -3.80 8.99 12.69
C ASP A 66 -4.68 8.00 11.90
N VAL A 67 -4.21 7.48 10.77
CA VAL A 67 -5.00 6.57 9.91
C VAL A 67 -5.28 5.24 10.61
N ALA A 68 -4.33 4.68 11.36
CA ALA A 68 -4.56 3.44 12.10
C ALA A 68 -5.61 3.65 13.20
N ASP A 69 -5.55 4.78 13.89
CA ASP A 69 -6.44 5.11 15.01
C ASP A 69 -7.87 5.47 14.57
N HIS A 70 -8.04 5.87 13.30
CA HIS A 70 -9.33 6.28 12.75
C HIS A 70 -9.93 5.31 11.71
N THR A 71 -9.28 4.17 11.45
CA THR A 71 -9.81 3.15 10.52
C THR A 71 -9.96 1.80 11.20
N ALA A 72 -10.82 0.95 10.63
CA ALA A 72 -11.00 -0.43 11.10
C ALA A 72 -9.71 -1.26 11.03
N LEU A 73 -8.66 -0.79 10.35
CA LEU A 73 -7.34 -1.42 10.34
C LEU A 73 -6.66 -1.40 11.72
N GLY A 74 -6.95 -0.43 12.58
CA GLY A 74 -6.45 -0.35 13.96
C GLY A 74 -7.35 -1.02 15.00
N TRP A 75 -8.54 -1.49 14.63
CA TRP A 75 -9.46 -2.13 15.58
C TRP A 75 -8.90 -3.45 16.10
N SER A 76 -9.05 -3.73 17.40
CA SER A 76 -8.66 -5.03 17.94
C SER A 76 -9.50 -6.17 17.34
N ASP A 77 -9.01 -7.41 17.45
CA ASP A 77 -9.76 -8.55 16.92
C ASP A 77 -11.10 -8.73 17.65
N GLU A 78 -11.21 -8.33 18.91
CA GLU A 78 -12.48 -8.27 19.65
C GLU A 78 -13.46 -7.25 19.06
N LEU A 79 -12.99 -6.08 18.63
CA LEU A 79 -13.81 -5.09 17.92
C LEU A 79 -14.21 -5.57 16.51
N LEU A 80 -13.39 -6.40 15.87
CA LEU A 80 -13.73 -7.00 14.58
C LEU A 80 -14.78 -8.12 14.70
N GLN A 81 -14.87 -8.80 15.86
CA GLN A 81 -15.91 -9.81 16.11
C GLN A 81 -17.32 -9.22 16.08
N VAL A 82 -17.50 -7.95 16.47
CA VAL A 82 -18.79 -7.26 16.40
C VAL A 82 -19.09 -6.67 15.02
N ALA A 83 -18.12 -6.71 14.09
CA ALA A 83 -18.25 -6.25 12.70
C ALA A 83 -17.72 -7.31 11.70
N PRO A 84 -18.32 -8.51 11.65
CA PRO A 84 -17.78 -9.66 10.92
C PRO A 84 -17.68 -9.46 9.39
N SER A 85 -18.53 -8.59 8.82
CA SER A 85 -18.46 -8.21 7.40
C SER A 85 -17.19 -7.42 7.05
N LEU A 86 -16.59 -6.74 8.03
CA LEU A 86 -15.34 -5.99 7.87
C LEU A 86 -14.12 -6.83 8.24
N ALA A 87 -14.27 -7.79 9.16
CA ALA A 87 -13.18 -8.63 9.65
C ALA A 87 -12.37 -9.29 8.52
N GLY A 88 -13.04 -9.91 7.54
CA GLY A 88 -12.38 -10.55 6.40
C GLY A 88 -11.50 -9.60 5.60
N HIS A 89 -12.00 -8.39 5.30
CA HIS A 89 -11.25 -7.36 4.58
C HIS A 89 -10.07 -6.82 5.41
N VAL A 90 -10.28 -6.57 6.70
CA VAL A 90 -9.22 -6.07 7.60
C VAL A 90 -8.10 -7.09 7.75
N HIS A 91 -8.42 -8.37 7.95
CA HIS A 91 -7.42 -9.44 8.02
C HIS A 91 -6.65 -9.59 6.70
N PHE A 92 -7.34 -9.51 5.56
CA PHE A 92 -6.69 -9.55 4.24
C PHE A 92 -5.70 -8.39 4.08
N LEU A 93 -6.09 -7.16 4.41
CA LEU A 93 -5.21 -5.98 4.30
C LEU A 93 -4.03 -6.05 5.27
N ARG A 94 -4.23 -6.55 6.50
CA ARG A 94 -3.14 -6.79 7.47
C ARG A 94 -2.15 -7.84 6.95
N ARG A 95 -2.64 -8.92 6.33
CA ARG A 95 -1.79 -9.94 5.69
C ARG A 95 -0.99 -9.33 4.53
N LEU A 96 -1.64 -8.61 3.61
CA LEU A 96 -0.96 -7.95 2.50
C LEU A 96 0.14 -6.99 2.97
N ARG A 97 -0.15 -6.18 4.01
CA ARG A 97 0.85 -5.29 4.62
C ARG A 97 2.07 -6.08 5.09
N LYS A 98 1.86 -7.19 5.80
CA LYS A 98 2.94 -8.04 6.29
C LYS A 98 3.76 -8.61 5.13
N GLU A 99 3.10 -9.19 4.13
CA GLU A 99 3.79 -9.76 2.95
C GLU A 99 4.61 -8.71 2.19
N ALA A 100 4.11 -7.47 2.09
CA ALA A 100 4.83 -6.37 1.47
C ALA A 100 6.07 -5.94 2.27
N VAL A 101 5.98 -5.91 3.61
CA VAL A 101 7.13 -5.63 4.49
C VAL A 101 8.15 -6.76 4.39
N ASP A 102 7.73 -8.01 4.54
CA ASP A 102 8.59 -9.20 4.44
C ASP A 102 9.28 -9.29 3.06
N TRP A 103 8.62 -8.83 2.00
CA TRP A 103 9.22 -8.73 0.67
C TRP A 103 10.21 -7.57 0.57
N ALA A 104 9.87 -6.39 1.10
CA ALA A 104 10.75 -5.22 1.07
C ALA A 104 12.06 -5.48 1.82
N GLU A 105 11.99 -6.11 2.99
CA GLU A 105 13.16 -6.52 3.79
C GLU A 105 14.06 -7.54 3.04
N ARG A 106 13.49 -8.37 2.16
CA ARG A 106 14.25 -9.34 1.36
C ARG A 106 14.92 -8.72 0.13
N VAL A 107 14.32 -7.67 -0.43
CA VAL A 107 14.66 -7.19 -1.79
C VAL A 107 15.38 -5.84 -1.75
N LEU A 108 15.14 -5.00 -0.75
CA LEU A 108 15.78 -3.69 -0.63
C LEU A 108 17.01 -3.78 0.28
N PRO A 109 18.22 -3.42 -0.19
CA PRO A 109 19.40 -3.34 0.67
C PRO A 109 19.22 -2.24 1.73
N ALA A 110 19.66 -2.53 2.96
CA ALA A 110 19.62 -1.62 4.11
C ALA A 110 20.48 -0.36 3.91
#